data_AF-K9ZBW2-F1
#
_entry.id   AF-K9ZBW2-F1
#
_cell.length_a   1.000
_cell.length_b   1.000
_cell.length_c   1.000
_cell.angle_alpha   90.00
_cell.angle_beta   90.00
_cell.angle_gamma   90.00
#
_symmetry.space_group_name_H-M   'P 1'
#
loop_
_entity.id
_entity.type
_entity.pdbx_description
1 polymer ?
#
loop_
_entity_poly.entity_id
_entity_poly.type
_entity_poly.pdbx_seq_one_letter_code
_entity_poly.pdbx_strand_id
1 'polypeptide(L)'
;MLVRLSPNPEEQRIDTIRHLPLEPMEYCQRWVDVDPSRGYRKACIHALAKATGLSPHTIKDWGTNFDRRPHYVPFLLRQADLLNQFKQLVITQQIILPPNFPTN
;
A
#
# COMPACT_ATOMS: atom_id res chain seq x y z
N MET A 1 -20.14 13.07 20.42
CA MET A 1 -20.83 11.92 19.80
C MET A 1 -20.28 11.80 18.39
N LEU A 2 -19.32 10.88 18.15
CA LEU A 2 -18.77 10.67 16.81
C LEU A 2 -19.71 9.73 16.06
N VAL A 3 -20.47 10.28 15.12
CA VAL A 3 -21.24 9.48 14.17
C VAL A 3 -20.23 8.74 13.30
N ARG A 4 -20.02 7.45 13.57
CA ARG A 4 -19.38 6.57 12.59
C ARG A 4 -20.38 6.41 11.46
N LEU A 5 -20.24 7.22 10.41
CA LEU A 5 -20.90 6.95 9.14
C LEU A 5 -20.36 5.60 8.67
N SER A 6 -21.19 4.57 8.76
CA SER A 6 -20.90 3.28 8.13
C SER A 6 -20.63 3.55 6.65
N PRO A 7 -19.49 3.11 6.08
CA PRO A 7 -19.21 3.35 4.68
C PRO A 7 -20.30 2.73 3.81
N ASN A 8 -20.60 3.36 2.66
CA ASN A 8 -21.59 2.86 1.71
C ASN A 8 -21.22 1.42 1.28
N PRO A 9 -22.14 0.44 1.35
CA PRO A 9 -21.87 -0.95 0.95
C PRO A 9 -21.28 -1.09 -0.47
N GLU A 10 -21.63 -0.20 -1.40
CA GLU A 10 -21.08 -0.23 -2.77
C GLU A 10 -19.61 0.20 -2.85
N GLU A 11 -19.16 1.08 -1.95
CA GLU A 11 -17.77 1.52 -1.83
C GLU A 11 -16.89 0.45 -1.16
N GLN A 12 -17.51 -0.50 -0.45
CA GLN A 12 -16.83 -1.62 0.21
C GLN A 12 -16.66 -2.85 -0.68
N ARG A 13 -17.19 -2.83 -1.91
CA ARG A 13 -17.01 -3.93 -2.84
C ARG A 13 -15.53 -4.05 -3.21
N ILE A 14 -14.98 -5.24 -3.03
CA ILE A 14 -13.59 -5.56 -3.40
C ILE A 14 -13.30 -5.17 -4.85
N ASP A 15 -14.26 -5.40 -5.76
CA ASP A 15 -14.15 -5.02 -7.17
C ASP A 15 -13.89 -3.51 -7.32
N THR A 16 -14.67 -2.68 -6.63
CA THR A 16 -14.51 -1.21 -6.64
C THR A 16 -13.17 -0.79 -6.05
N ILE A 17 -12.80 -1.33 -4.88
CA ILE A 17 -11.58 -0.94 -4.16
C ILE A 17 -10.32 -1.26 -4.99
N ARG A 18 -10.30 -2.37 -5.72
CA ARG A 18 -9.17 -2.76 -6.58
C ARG A 18 -8.90 -1.78 -7.71
N HIS A 19 -9.89 -0.99 -8.11
CA HIS A 19 -9.76 0.02 -9.15
C HIS A 19 -9.47 1.42 -8.61
N LEU A 20 -9.50 1.64 -7.30
CA LEU A 20 -9.18 2.95 -6.73
C LEU A 20 -7.66 3.16 -6.69
N PRO A 21 -7.12 4.25 -7.27
CA PRO A 21 -5.70 4.54 -7.17
C PRO A 21 -5.30 4.75 -5.70
N LEU A 22 -4.03 4.50 -5.39
CA LEU A 22 -3.42 4.85 -4.11
C LEU A 22 -2.10 5.56 -4.37
N GLU A 23 -1.99 6.81 -3.93
CA GLU A 23 -0.82 7.62 -4.24
C GLU A 23 0.42 7.18 -3.46
N PRO A 24 1.66 7.36 -3.98
CA PRO A 24 2.87 6.91 -3.31
C PRO A 24 3.03 7.43 -1.88
N MET A 25 2.67 8.69 -1.65
CA MET A 25 2.74 9.29 -0.31
C MET A 25 1.72 8.65 0.64
N GLU A 26 0.51 8.37 0.17
CA GLU A 26 -0.52 7.68 0.95
C GLU A 26 -0.11 6.24 1.26
N TYR A 27 0.48 5.53 0.29
CA TYR A 27 1.02 4.19 0.48
C TYR A 27 2.13 4.21 1.53
N CYS A 28 3.06 5.16 1.46
CA CYS A 28 4.11 5.33 2.47
C CYS A 28 3.54 5.56 3.86
N GLN A 29 2.56 6.44 4.01
CA GLN A 29 1.96 6.75 5.32
C GLN A 29 1.33 5.52 5.97
N ARG A 30 0.82 4.59 5.17
CA ARG A 30 0.21 3.34 5.66
C ARG A 30 1.24 2.29 6.05
N TRP A 31 2.33 2.16 5.29
CA TRP A 31 3.20 0.98 5.32
C TRP A 31 4.64 1.25 5.74
N VAL A 32 5.05 2.51 5.90
CA VAL A 32 6.38 2.89 6.36
C VAL A 32 6.31 3.30 7.82
N ASP A 33 6.79 2.42 8.69
CA ASP A 33 6.89 2.64 10.14
C ASP A 33 8.24 3.28 10.49
N VAL A 34 8.45 4.50 10.01
CA VAL A 34 9.64 5.32 10.32
C VAL A 34 9.17 6.72 10.66
N ASP A 35 9.76 7.32 11.70
CA ASP A 35 9.47 8.70 12.08
C ASP A 35 9.71 9.66 10.87
N PRO A 36 8.77 10.58 10.56
CA PRO A 36 8.85 11.47 9.39
C PRO A 36 10.08 12.40 9.37
N SER A 37 10.81 12.56 10.47
CA SER A 37 11.88 13.55 10.61
C SER A 37 13.16 13.22 9.81
N ARG A 38 13.69 12.00 9.90
CA ARG A 38 14.93 11.59 9.21
C ARG A 38 14.81 10.19 8.62
N GLY A 39 15.17 10.04 7.35
CA GLY A 39 15.19 8.74 6.68
C GLY A 39 13.85 8.26 6.11
N TYR A 40 12.73 8.93 6.46
CA TYR A 40 11.40 8.60 5.94
C TYR A 40 11.35 8.51 4.41
N ARG A 41 11.95 9.50 3.71
CA ARG A 41 12.02 9.47 2.24
C ARG A 41 12.76 8.24 1.71
N LYS A 42 13.88 7.84 2.33
CA LYS A 42 14.63 6.66 1.92
C LYS A 42 13.81 5.39 2.16
N ALA A 43 13.13 5.30 3.30
CA ALA A 43 12.25 4.18 3.63
C ALA A 43 11.07 4.09 2.64
N CYS A 44 10.45 5.22 2.30
CA CYS A 44 9.47 5.33 1.21
C CYS A 44 9.99 4.76 -0.10
N ILE A 45 11.17 5.19 -0.55
CA ILE A 45 11.76 4.71 -1.80
C ILE A 45 11.91 3.18 -1.78
N HIS A 46 12.36 2.60 -0.67
CA HIS A 46 12.48 1.14 -0.53
C HIS A 46 11.11 0.44 -0.51
N ALA A 47 10.12 0.99 0.19
CA ALA A 47 8.78 0.43 0.26
C ALA A 47 8.09 0.44 -1.11
N LEU A 48 8.20 1.55 -1.85
CA LEU A 48 7.67 1.69 -3.21
C LEU A 48 8.40 0.78 -4.21
N ALA A 49 9.72 0.66 -4.11
CA ALA A 49 10.49 -0.28 -4.93
C ALA A 49 10.01 -1.73 -4.72
N LYS A 50 9.80 -2.14 -3.46
CA LYS A 50 9.26 -3.46 -3.14
C LYS A 50 7.83 -3.67 -3.66
N ALA A 51 6.98 -2.65 -3.55
CA ALA A 51 5.59 -2.70 -3.98
C ALA A 51 5.43 -2.78 -5.50
N THR A 52 6.33 -2.12 -6.24
CA THR A 52 6.23 -1.97 -7.70
C THR A 52 7.16 -2.91 -8.47
N GLY A 53 8.15 -3.51 -7.82
CA GLY A 53 9.22 -4.28 -8.47
C GLY A 53 10.25 -3.41 -9.21
N LEU A 54 10.15 -2.08 -9.12
CA LEU A 54 11.07 -1.15 -9.78
C LEU A 54 12.32 -0.91 -8.92
N SER A 55 13.40 -0.45 -9.57
CA SER A 55 14.62 -0.12 -8.86
C SER A 55 14.43 1.10 -7.94
N PRO A 56 15.07 1.15 -6.76
CA PRO A 56 15.06 2.33 -5.90
C PRO A 56 15.51 3.62 -6.61
N HIS A 57 16.41 3.50 -7.59
CA HIS A 57 16.87 4.62 -8.41
C HIS A 57 15.72 5.18 -9.26
N THR A 58 14.97 4.32 -9.93
CA THR A 58 13.77 4.70 -10.70
C THR A 58 12.75 5.43 -9.82
N ILE A 59 12.48 4.94 -8.61
CA ILE A 59 11.55 5.59 -7.68
C ILE A 59 12.08 6.98 -7.25
N LYS A 60 13.39 7.09 -7.01
CA LYS A 60 14.03 8.35 -6.62
C LYS A 60 13.82 9.44 -7.69
N ASP A 61 13.84 9.07 -8.95
CA ASP A 61 13.70 9.99 -10.09
C ASP A 61 12.28 10.52 -10.30
N TRP A 62 11.29 9.98 -9.58
CA TRP A 62 9.91 10.50 -9.61
C TRP A 62 9.75 11.87 -8.93
N GLY A 63 10.81 12.40 -8.32
CA GLY A 63 10.81 13.69 -7.64
C GLY A 63 10.51 13.57 -6.13
N THR A 64 10.51 14.71 -5.45
CA THR A 64 10.41 14.79 -3.98
C THR A 64 9.12 14.18 -3.44
N ASN A 65 7.99 14.44 -4.10
CA ASN A 65 6.67 13.92 -3.72
C ASN A 65 6.21 12.76 -4.63
N PHE A 66 7.11 12.23 -5.46
CA PHE A 66 6.83 11.18 -6.44
C PHE A 66 5.89 11.59 -7.59
N ASP A 67 5.66 12.89 -7.81
CA ASP A 67 4.70 13.39 -8.80
C ASP A 67 4.96 12.93 -10.24
N ARG A 68 6.20 12.56 -10.59
CA ARG A 68 6.59 12.11 -11.94
C ARG A 68 6.47 10.60 -12.14
N ARG A 69 5.87 9.88 -11.20
CA ARG A 69 5.54 8.45 -11.32
C ARG A 69 4.71 8.16 -12.59
N PRO A 70 4.88 7.01 -13.26
CA PRO A 70 3.96 6.58 -14.31
C PRO A 70 2.52 6.42 -13.81
N HIS A 71 1.54 6.65 -14.69
CA HIS A 71 0.10 6.59 -14.35
C HIS A 71 -0.40 5.23 -13.85
N TYR A 72 0.29 4.13 -14.17
CA TYR A 72 -0.08 2.80 -13.69
C TYR A 72 0.33 2.56 -12.23
N VAL A 73 1.25 3.35 -11.68
CA VAL A 73 1.84 3.12 -10.35
C VAL A 73 0.78 3.14 -9.25
N PRO A 74 -0.14 4.10 -9.17
CA PRO A 74 -1.15 4.11 -8.11
C PRO A 74 -2.02 2.84 -8.06
N PHE A 75 -2.24 2.17 -9.20
CA PHE A 75 -2.98 0.91 -9.25
C PHE A 75 -2.15 -0.28 -8.74
N LEU A 76 -0.85 -0.32 -9.04
CA LEU A 76 0.05 -1.31 -8.46
C LEU A 76 0.17 -1.13 -6.94
N LEU A 77 0.24 0.11 -6.47
CA LEU A 77 0.29 0.42 -5.05
C LEU A 77 -1.01 0.02 -4.35
N ARG A 78 -2.17 0.20 -4.98
CA ARG A 78 -3.44 -0.32 -4.46
C ARG A 78 -3.41 -1.85 -4.30
N GLN A 79 -2.89 -2.57 -5.29
CA GLN A 79 -2.78 -4.03 -5.19
C GLN A 79 -1.84 -4.45 -4.05
N ALA A 80 -0.69 -3.80 -3.93
CA ALA A 80 0.25 -4.04 -2.84
C ALA A 80 -0.36 -3.70 -1.46
N ASP A 81 -1.13 -2.62 -1.36
CA ASP A 81 -1.86 -2.20 -0.16
C ASP A 81 -2.85 -3.29 0.30
N LEU A 82 -3.67 -3.81 -0.63
CA LEU A 82 -4.61 -4.88 -0.32
C LEU A 82 -3.90 -6.17 0.12
N LEU A 83 -2.79 -6.54 -0.53
CA LEU A 83 -1.99 -7.68 -0.12
C LEU A 83 -1.39 -7.50 1.27
N ASN A 84 -0.94 -6.29 1.62
CA ASN A 84 -0.41 -6.00 2.95
C ASN A 84 -1.50 -6.02 4.02
N GLN A 85 -2.70 -5.48 3.74
CA GLN A 85 -3.85 -5.60 4.64
C GLN A 85 -4.20 -7.07 4.89
N PHE A 86 -4.27 -7.88 3.83
CA PHE A 86 -4.52 -9.31 3.98
C PHE A 86 -3.45 -10.01 4.83
N LYS A 87 -2.16 -9.69 4.62
CA LYS A 87 -1.07 -10.21 5.48
C LYS A 87 -1.27 -9.83 6.94
N GLN A 88 -1.71 -8.61 7.24
CA GLN A 88 -2.00 -8.19 8.61
C GLN A 88 -3.15 -8.99 9.22
N LEU A 89 -4.20 -9.28 8.45
CA LEU A 89 -5.31 -10.13 8.92
C LEU A 89 -4.84 -11.56 9.26
N VAL A 90 -3.91 -12.10 8.47
CA VAL A 90 -3.30 -13.41 8.74
C VAL A 90 -2.41 -13.36 9.99
N ILE A 91 -1.52 -12.36 10.09
CA ILE A 91 -0.62 -12.19 11.25
C ILE A 91 -1.40 -12.02 12.55
N THR A 92 -2.51 -11.27 12.50
CA THR A 92 -3.41 -11.05 13.64
C THR A 92 -4.40 -12.20 13.88
N GLN A 93 -4.27 -13.31 13.13
CA GLN A 93 -5.09 -14.52 13.24
C GLN A 93 -6.60 -14.30 13.01
N GLN A 94 -6.97 -13.22 12.33
CA GLN A 94 -8.35 -12.98 11.89
C GLN A 94 -8.72 -13.86 10.68
N ILE A 95 -7.71 -14.26 9.90
CA ILE A 95 -7.85 -15.20 8.78
C ILE A 95 -6.84 -16.32 8.96
N ILE A 96 -7.31 -17.56 8.84
CA ILE A 96 -6.47 -18.76 8.86
C ILE A 96 -6.24 -19.21 7.42
N LEU A 97 -4.97 -19.32 7.02
CA LEU A 97 -4.60 -19.83 5.71
C LEU A 97 -4.86 -21.34 5.61
N PRO A 98 -5.19 -21.87 4.43
CA PRO A 98 -5.32 -23.30 4.24
C PRO A 98 -3.98 -24.01 4.50
N PRO A 99 -3.99 -25.28 4.93
CA PRO A 99 -2.79 -25.99 5.36
C PRO A 99 -1.72 -26.17 4.27
N ASN A 100 -2.11 -26.03 2.99
CA ASN A 100 -1.22 -26.13 1.83
C ASN A 100 -0.87 -24.76 1.22
N PHE A 101 -1.10 -23.65 1.93
CA PHE A 101 -0.72 -22.33 1.44
C PHE A 101 0.81 -22.21 1.36
N PRO A 102 1.38 -21.67 0.26
CA PRO A 102 2.82 -21.53 0.13
C PRO A 102 3.44 -20.69 1.26
N THR A 103 4.44 -21.25 1.94
CA THR A 103 5.33 -20.53 2.85
C THR A 103 6.62 -20.20 2.11
N ASN A 104 6.91 -18.90 1.96
CA ASN A 104 8.20 -18.45 1.43
C ASN A 104 9.36 -18.78 2.36
#